data_AF-A0A228QP83-F1
#
_entry.id   AF-A0A228QP83-F1
#
_cell.length_a   1.000
_cell.length_b   1.000
_cell.length_c   1.000
_cell.angle_alpha   90.00
_cell.angle_beta   90.00
_cell.angle_gamma   90.00
#
_symmetry.space_group_name_H-M   'P 1'
#
loop_
_entity.id
_entity.type
_entity.pdbx_description
1 polymer ?
#
loop_
_entity_poly.entity_id
_entity_poly.type
_entity_poly.pdbx_seq_one_letter_code
_entity_poly.pdbx_strand_id
1 'polypeptide(L)'
;MRVELFNSHQHSLENVKALFFSHRRNERLAALIQNFKRRRLISKKTLSMLFSGDTFQRIQEDGLTLDTHLLAVLEIVAITFKSFHFLRRVFDLSQHYREATNEEVEAFIAHENIAVEDAAAFVAKAGPLIRKKISFISQSGILDAHTGRQIANAAQQFNLQVRIDEDDRIILPTDKAELRKLLKFLDEDYYESALYKSHFVSNSKRLAD
;
A
#
# COMPACT_ATOMS: atom_id res chain seq x y z
N MET A 1 -6.06 10.76 25.18
CA MET A 1 -5.88 9.35 24.80
C MET A 1 -6.22 8.50 26.00
N ARG A 2 -7.29 7.69 25.96
CA ARG A 2 -7.53 6.68 26.99
C ARG A 2 -6.60 5.50 26.70
N VAL A 3 -5.83 5.07 27.69
CA VAL A 3 -4.97 3.90 27.61
C VAL A 3 -5.70 2.80 28.38
N GLU A 4 -6.26 1.84 27.65
CA GLU A 4 -6.92 0.67 28.23
C GLU A 4 -5.96 -0.51 28.20
N LEU A 5 -5.99 -1.35 29.24
CA LEU A 5 -5.15 -2.54 29.30
C LEU A 5 -5.67 -3.57 28.28
N PHE A 6 -4.77 -4.13 27.47
CA PHE A 6 -5.15 -5.19 26.53
C PHE A 6 -5.63 -6.43 27.30
N ASN A 7 -6.85 -6.85 27.01
CA ASN A 7 -7.47 -8.07 27.51
C ASN A 7 -7.80 -8.98 26.32
N SER A 8 -7.15 -10.15 26.22
CA SER A 8 -7.36 -11.11 25.11
C SER A 8 -8.75 -11.74 25.05
N HIS A 9 -9.56 -11.61 26.10
CA HIS A 9 -10.96 -12.05 26.11
C HIS A 9 -11.92 -11.00 25.53
N GLN A 10 -11.49 -9.73 25.45
CA GLN A 10 -12.32 -8.60 25.00
C GLN A 10 -11.76 -7.94 23.73
N HIS A 11 -10.45 -8.04 23.51
CA HIS A 11 -9.73 -7.39 22.44
C HIS A 11 -9.09 -8.45 21.52
N SER A 12 -9.20 -8.23 20.22
CA SER A 12 -8.61 -9.08 19.20
C SER A 12 -7.46 -8.37 18.50
N LEU A 13 -6.39 -9.11 18.23
CA LEU A 13 -5.27 -8.64 17.41
C LEU A 13 -5.56 -8.67 15.91
N GLU A 14 -6.74 -9.15 15.49
CA GLU A 14 -7.14 -9.27 14.08
C GLU A 14 -7.12 -7.94 13.32
N ASN A 15 -7.31 -6.82 14.01
CA ASN A 15 -7.35 -5.49 13.39
C ASN A 15 -6.03 -4.71 13.48
N VAL A 16 -4.98 -5.33 14.03
CA VAL A 16 -3.65 -4.72 14.08
C VAL A 16 -3.14 -4.54 12.65
N LYS A 17 -2.74 -3.32 12.31
CA LYS A 17 -2.19 -2.97 10.99
C LYS A 17 -0.67 -2.92 10.98
N ALA A 18 -0.05 -2.58 12.10
CA ALA A 18 1.39 -2.47 12.23
C ALA A 18 1.85 -2.70 13.66
N LEU A 19 3.09 -3.15 13.81
CA LEU A 19 3.81 -3.22 15.06
C LEU A 19 4.85 -2.09 15.12
N PHE A 20 4.97 -1.47 16.28
CA PHE A 20 5.92 -0.40 16.55
C PHE A 20 6.90 -0.88 17.62
N PHE A 21 8.19 -0.78 17.33
CA PHE A 21 9.27 -1.16 18.24
C PHE A 21 10.14 0.06 18.52
N SER A 22 10.51 0.27 19.77
CA SER A 22 11.52 1.28 20.09
C SER A 22 12.91 0.73 19.76
N HIS A 23 13.73 1.57 19.14
CA HIS A 23 15.13 1.31 18.89
C HIS A 23 15.93 2.53 19.33
N ARG A 24 16.99 2.33 20.10
CA ARG A 24 17.92 3.41 20.48
C ARG A 24 19.27 3.16 19.82
N ARG A 25 19.71 4.10 18.98
CA ARG A 25 21.03 4.08 18.35
C ARG A 25 21.74 5.40 18.63
N ASN A 26 22.93 5.34 19.24
CA ASN A 26 23.73 6.53 19.57
C ASN A 26 22.92 7.62 20.31
N GLU A 27 22.24 7.26 21.40
CA GLU A 27 21.37 8.16 22.20
C GLU A 27 20.10 8.67 21.48
N ARG A 28 19.94 8.42 20.17
CA ARG A 28 18.74 8.82 19.42
C ARG A 28 17.69 7.73 19.46
N LEU A 29 16.46 8.13 19.81
CA LEU A 29 15.29 7.25 19.81
C LEU A 29 14.69 7.22 18.40
N ALA A 30 14.45 6.01 17.90
CA ALA A 30 13.71 5.76 16.68
C ALA A 30 12.59 4.74 16.95
N ALA A 31 11.50 4.85 16.20
CA ALA A 31 10.46 3.83 16.14
C ALA A 31 10.63 3.01 14.85
N LEU A 32 10.85 1.71 15.01
CA LEU A 32 10.84 0.76 13.90
C LEU A 32 9.40 0.30 13.68
N ILE A 33 8.95 0.35 12.44
CA ILE A 33 7.56 0.06 12.08
C ILE A 33 7.57 -1.14 11.16
N GLN A 34 6.73 -2.11 11.48
CA GLN A 34 6.54 -3.31 10.69
C GLN A 34 5.06 -3.46 10.32
N ASN A 35 4.78 -3.74 9.05
CA ASN A 35 3.42 -4.03 8.61
C ASN A 35 2.95 -5.37 9.20
N PHE A 36 1.76 -5.40 9.80
CA PHE A 36 1.20 -6.60 10.40
C PHE A 36 0.14 -7.22 9.49
N LYS A 37 0.29 -8.52 9.22
CA LYS A 37 -0.66 -9.29 8.40
C LYS A 37 -1.35 -10.31 9.29
N ARG A 38 -2.68 -10.44 9.20
CA ARG A 38 -3.48 -11.40 10.01
C ARG A 38 -2.94 -12.83 9.99
N ARG A 39 -2.36 -13.28 8.87
CA ARG A 39 -1.71 -14.60 8.75
C ARG A 39 -0.56 -14.85 9.73
N ARG A 40 -0.05 -13.79 10.36
CA ARG A 40 1.01 -13.86 11.38
C ARG A 40 0.45 -14.09 12.78
N LEU A 41 -0.86 -14.06 12.97
CA LEU A 41 -1.51 -14.46 14.21
C LEU A 41 -1.48 -15.98 14.35
N ILE A 42 -1.00 -16.41 15.51
CA ILE A 42 -1.08 -17.79 15.95
C ILE A 42 -2.32 -17.87 16.83
N SER A 43 -3.28 -18.70 16.43
CA SER A 43 -4.51 -18.91 17.21
C SER A 43 -4.56 -20.32 17.77
N LYS A 44 -5.12 -20.45 18.98
CA LYS A 44 -5.48 -21.73 19.59
C LYS A 44 -6.57 -22.49 18.81
N LYS A 45 -7.38 -21.77 18.02
CA LYS A 45 -8.57 -22.32 17.32
C LYS A 45 -8.20 -23.29 16.19
N THR A 46 -7.08 -23.05 15.52
CA THR A 46 -6.52 -23.91 14.46
C THR A 46 -5.31 -24.68 14.97
N LEU A 47 -4.99 -25.82 14.35
CA LEU A 47 -3.81 -26.61 14.72
C LEU A 47 -2.54 -25.80 14.43
N SER A 48 -1.98 -25.17 15.47
CA SER A 48 -0.70 -24.48 15.42
C SER A 48 0.32 -25.29 16.23
N MET A 49 1.43 -25.68 15.60
CA MET A 49 2.48 -26.51 16.21
C MET A 49 3.83 -25.80 16.13
N LEU A 50 4.61 -25.87 17.21
CA LEU A 50 6.01 -25.48 17.26
C LEU A 50 6.87 -26.72 17.35
N PHE A 51 8.00 -26.73 16.65
CA PHE A 51 9.01 -27.75 16.81
C PHE A 51 10.00 -27.28 17.88
N SER A 52 10.12 -28.05 18.97
CA SER A 52 11.01 -27.75 20.09
C SER A 52 11.52 -29.04 20.72
N GLY A 53 12.83 -29.14 20.93
CA GLY A 53 13.46 -30.32 21.53
C GLY A 53 13.10 -31.62 20.81
N ASP A 54 13.21 -31.64 19.48
CA ASP A 54 12.86 -32.79 18.62
C ASP A 54 11.41 -33.29 18.69
N THR A 55 10.49 -32.47 19.21
CA THR A 55 9.06 -32.80 19.28
C THR A 55 8.19 -31.68 18.72
N PHE A 56 7.06 -32.03 18.12
CA PHE A 56 6.02 -31.07 17.77
C PHE A 56 5.12 -30.84 18.98
N GLN A 57 5.09 -29.60 19.46
CA GLN A 57 4.25 -29.17 20.57
C GLN A 57 3.12 -28.29 20.03
N ARG A 58 1.88 -28.61 20.40
CA ARG A 58 0.74 -27.76 20.07
C ARG A 58 0.81 -26.47 20.86
N ILE A 59 0.65 -25.33 20.18
CA ILE A 59 0.60 -24.03 20.81
C ILE A 59 -0.72 -23.89 21.55
N GLN A 60 -0.63 -23.63 22.86
CA GLN A 60 -1.78 -23.48 23.74
C GLN A 60 -2.15 -22.02 24.01
N GLU A 61 -1.36 -21.06 23.51
CA GLU A 61 -1.54 -19.63 23.70
C GLU A 61 -1.72 -18.90 22.36
N ASP A 62 -2.47 -17.80 22.37
CA ASP A 62 -2.52 -16.95 21.18
C ASP A 62 -1.20 -16.19 21.11
N GLY A 63 -0.65 -16.08 19.91
CA GLY A 63 0.65 -15.47 19.69
C GLY A 63 0.71 -14.71 18.37
N LEU A 64 1.87 -14.14 18.09
CA LEU A 64 2.15 -13.50 16.82
C LEU A 64 3.55 -13.82 16.34
N THR A 65 3.72 -13.90 15.03
CA THR A 65 5.02 -14.04 14.38
C THR A 65 5.48 -12.69 13.85
N LEU A 66 6.74 -12.32 14.12
CA LEU A 66 7.34 -11.11 13.58
C LEU A 66 7.78 -11.30 12.13
N ASP A 67 7.67 -10.24 11.32
CA ASP A 67 8.28 -10.19 10.00
C ASP A 67 9.80 -10.00 10.13
N THR A 68 10.53 -10.39 9.10
CA THR A 68 11.97 -10.14 8.98
C THR A 68 12.25 -8.78 8.35
N HIS A 69 11.22 -8.10 7.84
CA HIS A 69 11.32 -6.83 7.13
C HIS A 69 10.68 -5.68 7.92
N LEU A 70 11.31 -4.51 7.86
CA LEU A 70 10.72 -3.26 8.33
C LEU A 70 9.95 -2.58 7.19
N LEU A 71 8.84 -1.96 7.55
CA LEU A 71 8.09 -1.05 6.69
C LEU A 71 8.78 0.33 6.66
N ALA A 72 9.05 0.87 7.84
CA ALA A 72 9.59 2.22 8.00
C ALA A 72 10.38 2.39 9.30
N VAL A 73 11.22 3.42 9.34
CA VAL A 73 11.91 3.92 10.52
C VAL A 73 11.49 5.37 10.72
N LEU A 74 10.88 5.66 11.86
CA LEU A 74 10.49 6.99 12.27
C LEU A 74 11.53 7.54 13.26
N GLU A 75 12.21 8.60 12.85
CA GLU A 75 13.09 9.40 13.68
C GLU A 75 12.42 10.75 14.02
N ILE A 76 13.06 11.57 14.85
CA ILE A 76 12.49 12.83 15.36
C ILE A 76 12.02 13.77 14.23
N VAL A 77 12.74 13.80 13.11
CA VAL A 77 12.53 14.77 12.02
C VAL A 77 12.14 14.13 10.69
N ALA A 78 12.24 12.81 10.56
CA ALA A 78 12.04 12.14 9.28
C ALA A 78 11.50 10.74 9.45
N ILE A 79 10.73 10.29 8.45
CA ILE A 79 10.34 8.90 8.29
C ILE A 79 10.98 8.37 7.01
N THR A 80 11.72 7.27 7.12
CA THR A 80 12.27 6.53 5.98
C THR A 80 11.49 5.24 5.79
N PHE A 81 11.11 4.92 4.54
CA PHE A 81 10.24 3.79 4.24
C PHE A 81 10.63 3.10 2.93
N LYS A 82 10.27 1.82 2.79
CA LYS A 82 10.52 1.05 1.55
C LYS A 82 9.38 1.14 0.54
N SER A 83 8.14 1.27 1.03
CA SER A 83 6.95 1.31 0.17
C SER A 83 5.97 2.33 0.73
N PHE A 84 5.68 3.32 -0.11
CA PHE A 84 4.73 4.37 0.24
C PHE A 84 3.31 3.81 0.41
N HIS A 85 2.91 2.88 -0.45
CA HIS A 85 1.62 2.20 -0.37
C HIS A 85 1.39 1.51 0.98
N PHE A 86 2.41 0.85 1.54
CA PHE A 86 2.25 0.24 2.86
C PHE A 86 2.30 1.29 3.98
N LEU A 87 3.05 2.38 3.80
CA LEU A 87 3.13 3.45 4.80
C LEU A 87 1.78 4.17 5.00
N ARG A 88 1.07 4.52 3.91
CA ARG A 88 -0.26 5.16 3.95
C ARG A 88 -1.35 4.31 4.62
N ARG A 89 -1.11 3.00 4.82
CA ARG A 89 -2.02 2.12 5.56
C ARG A 89 -1.88 2.24 7.07
N VAL A 90 -0.71 2.69 7.51
CA VAL A 90 -0.35 2.86 8.93
C VAL A 90 -0.53 4.31 9.36
N PHE A 91 -0.16 5.27 8.50
CA PHE A 91 -0.31 6.70 8.75
C PHE A 91 -1.31 7.33 7.80
N ASP A 92 -2.17 8.23 8.31
CA ASP A 92 -2.95 9.10 7.44
C ASP A 92 -2.05 10.22 6.92
N LEU A 93 -1.34 9.93 5.83
CA LEU A 93 -0.53 10.92 5.13
C LEU A 93 -1.38 11.81 4.23
N SER A 94 -2.70 11.63 4.15
CA SER A 94 -3.50 12.30 3.13
C SER A 94 -3.60 13.82 3.28
N GLN A 95 -3.22 14.37 4.44
CA GLN A 95 -3.11 15.81 4.71
C GLN A 95 -1.76 16.42 4.27
N HIS A 96 -0.72 15.61 4.14
CA HIS A 96 0.60 16.07 3.66
C HIS A 96 0.70 16.05 2.13
N TYR A 97 -0.35 15.61 1.43
CA TYR A 97 -0.34 15.48 -0.02
C TYR A 97 -1.16 16.58 -0.68
N ARG A 98 -0.44 17.41 -1.44
CA ARG A 98 -1.01 18.36 -2.39
C ARG A 98 -1.28 17.68 -3.72
N GLU A 99 -2.22 18.26 -4.46
CA GLU A 99 -2.46 17.93 -5.85
C GLU A 99 -1.19 18.17 -6.68
N ALA A 100 -0.94 17.31 -7.67
CA ALA A 100 0.12 17.53 -8.64
C ALA A 100 -0.08 18.87 -9.38
N THR A 101 0.97 19.70 -9.46
CA THR A 101 0.97 20.90 -10.30
C THR A 101 0.91 20.53 -11.78
N ASN A 102 0.79 21.52 -12.67
CA ASN A 102 0.84 21.25 -14.11
C ASN A 102 2.16 20.60 -14.51
N GLU A 103 3.26 21.13 -13.99
CA GLU A 103 4.61 20.64 -14.24
C GLU A 103 4.77 19.18 -13.78
N GLU A 104 4.18 18.83 -12.63
CA GLU A 104 4.22 17.45 -12.13
C GLU A 104 3.32 16.49 -12.95
N VAL A 105 2.20 16.97 -13.48
CA VAL A 105 1.36 16.18 -14.40
C VAL A 105 2.08 15.98 -15.74
N GLU A 106 2.74 17.02 -16.26
CA GLU A 106 3.55 16.96 -17.47
C GLU A 106 4.71 15.97 -17.32
N ALA A 107 5.42 16.01 -16.20
CA ALA A 107 6.49 15.06 -15.89
C ALA A 107 5.95 13.61 -15.82
N PHE A 108 4.77 13.41 -15.22
CA PHE A 108 4.14 12.09 -15.14
C PHE A 108 3.79 11.51 -16.52
N ILE A 109 3.19 12.31 -17.41
CA ILE A 109 2.81 11.82 -18.74
C ILE A 109 4.00 11.71 -19.70
N ALA A 110 5.12 12.37 -19.39
CA ALA A 110 6.39 12.24 -20.11
C ALA A 110 7.27 11.08 -19.60
N HIS A 111 6.82 10.34 -18.58
CA HIS A 111 7.54 9.19 -18.05
C HIS A 111 7.72 8.11 -19.12
N GLU A 112 8.89 7.47 -19.17
CA GLU A 112 9.24 6.51 -20.24
C GLU A 112 8.22 5.37 -20.39
N ASN A 113 7.68 4.87 -19.28
CA ASN A 113 6.64 3.82 -19.26
C ASN A 113 5.19 4.31 -19.50
N ILE A 114 4.98 5.58 -19.90
CA ILE A 114 3.65 6.16 -20.15
C ILE A 114 3.55 6.64 -21.60
N ALA A 115 2.44 6.31 -22.25
CA ALA A 115 2.03 6.86 -23.53
C ALA A 115 0.71 7.63 -23.38
N VAL A 116 0.67 8.86 -23.89
CA VAL A 116 -0.51 9.73 -23.88
C VAL A 116 -0.81 10.19 -25.29
N GLU A 117 -2.08 10.15 -25.69
CA GLU A 117 -2.50 10.55 -27.04
C GLU A 117 -2.40 12.06 -27.25
N ASP A 118 -2.86 12.85 -26.27
CA ASP A 118 -2.80 14.30 -26.28
C ASP A 118 -2.38 14.82 -24.89
N ALA A 119 -1.12 15.20 -24.79
CA ALA A 119 -0.52 15.68 -23.55
C ALA A 119 -1.18 16.97 -23.03
N ALA A 120 -1.42 17.94 -23.93
CA ALA A 120 -2.00 19.22 -23.57
C ALA A 120 -3.45 19.05 -23.07
N ALA A 121 -4.24 18.22 -23.77
CA ALA A 121 -5.60 17.92 -23.35
C ALA A 121 -5.63 17.14 -22.03
N PHE A 122 -4.66 16.25 -21.77
CA PHE A 122 -4.57 15.52 -20.51
C PHE A 122 -4.33 16.46 -19.33
N VAL A 123 -3.33 17.36 -19.43
CA VAL A 123 -3.01 18.34 -18.38
C VAL A 123 -4.22 19.24 -18.10
N ALA A 124 -4.90 19.73 -19.14
CA ALA A 124 -6.08 20.57 -19.03
C ALA A 124 -7.28 19.86 -18.37
N LYS A 125 -7.46 18.56 -18.64
CA LYS A 125 -8.58 17.76 -18.10
C LYS A 125 -8.26 17.12 -16.74
N ALA A 126 -7.00 17.15 -16.29
CA ALA A 126 -6.58 16.60 -15.01
C ALA A 126 -7.18 17.41 -13.86
N GLY A 127 -8.30 16.95 -13.31
CA GLY A 127 -8.90 17.54 -12.12
C GLY A 127 -8.22 17.11 -10.81
N PRO A 128 -8.64 17.67 -9.66
CA PRO A 128 -8.07 17.42 -8.34
C PRO A 128 -7.81 15.95 -7.98
N LEU A 129 -8.79 15.08 -8.25
CA LEU A 129 -8.68 13.64 -7.93
C LEU A 129 -7.65 12.91 -8.78
N ILE A 130 -7.52 13.29 -10.06
CA ILE A 130 -6.52 12.73 -10.97
C ILE A 130 -5.13 13.22 -10.56
N ARG A 131 -4.99 14.53 -10.31
CA ARG A 131 -3.73 15.14 -9.84
C ARG A 131 -3.25 14.54 -8.52
N LYS A 132 -4.17 14.26 -7.60
CA LYS A 132 -3.83 13.57 -6.35
C LYS A 132 -3.32 12.15 -6.58
N LYS A 133 -3.95 11.39 -7.49
CA LYS A 133 -3.50 10.04 -7.86
C LYS A 133 -2.13 10.07 -8.54
N ILE A 134 -1.91 11.01 -9.46
CA ILE A 134 -0.60 11.21 -10.12
C ILE A 134 0.48 11.48 -9.07
N SER A 135 0.24 12.40 -8.14
CA SER A 135 1.18 12.68 -7.04
C SER A 135 1.54 11.42 -6.22
N PHE A 136 0.57 10.55 -5.94
CA PHE A 136 0.83 9.28 -5.25
C PHE A 136 1.63 8.29 -6.09
N ILE A 137 1.26 8.12 -7.36
CA ILE A 137 1.92 7.17 -8.26
C ILE A 137 3.37 7.58 -8.47
N SER A 138 3.65 8.85 -8.78
CA SER A 138 5.01 9.36 -8.99
C SER A 138 5.88 9.15 -7.74
N GLN A 139 5.34 9.39 -6.55
CA GLN A 139 6.10 9.21 -5.31
C GLN A 139 6.29 7.75 -4.89
N SER A 140 5.42 6.86 -5.35
CA SER A 140 5.55 5.42 -5.10
C SER A 140 6.74 4.80 -5.85
N GLY A 141 7.18 5.43 -6.95
CA GLY A 141 8.20 4.88 -7.85
C GLY A 141 7.76 3.63 -8.61
N ILE A 142 6.45 3.32 -8.64
CA ILE A 142 5.96 2.09 -9.28
C ILE A 142 6.26 2.03 -10.77
N LEU A 143 6.28 3.19 -11.44
CA LEU A 143 6.62 3.30 -12.85
C LEU A 143 8.12 3.15 -13.11
N ASP A 144 8.99 3.45 -12.14
CA ASP A 144 10.43 3.19 -12.22
C ASP A 144 10.76 1.72 -11.90
N ALA A 145 9.98 1.10 -11.02
CA ALA A 145 10.24 -0.25 -10.52
C ALA A 145 9.75 -1.37 -11.45
N HIS A 146 8.84 -1.07 -12.38
CA HIS A 146 8.17 -2.06 -13.23
C HIS A 146 7.98 -1.57 -14.66
N THR A 147 8.19 -2.49 -15.61
CA THR A 147 7.89 -2.29 -17.04
C THR A 147 6.38 -2.24 -17.29
N GLY A 148 5.96 -1.65 -18.42
CA GLY A 148 4.54 -1.62 -18.79
C GLY A 148 3.96 -3.03 -18.96
N ARG A 149 4.73 -4.00 -19.49
CA ARG A 149 4.31 -5.42 -19.55
C ARG A 149 4.01 -5.99 -18.18
N GLN A 150 4.89 -5.78 -17.21
CA GLN A 150 4.72 -6.30 -15.85
C GLN A 150 3.47 -5.73 -15.20
N ILE A 151 3.26 -4.41 -15.35
CA ILE A 151 2.07 -3.73 -14.85
C ILE A 151 0.79 -4.26 -15.53
N ALA A 152 0.81 -4.43 -16.85
CA ALA A 152 -0.34 -4.95 -17.60
C ALA A 152 -0.69 -6.40 -17.22
N ASN A 153 0.32 -7.26 -17.04
CA ASN A 153 0.12 -8.64 -16.59
C ASN A 153 -0.44 -8.69 -15.15
N ALA A 154 0.07 -7.84 -14.26
CA ALA A 154 -0.46 -7.75 -12.89
C ALA A 154 -1.93 -7.26 -12.89
N ALA A 155 -2.28 -6.32 -13.77
CA ALA A 155 -3.64 -5.79 -13.87
C ALA A 155 -4.67 -6.84 -14.30
N GLN A 156 -4.27 -7.84 -15.10
CA GLN A 156 -5.15 -8.94 -15.51
C GLN A 156 -5.70 -9.73 -14.31
N GLN A 157 -4.92 -9.87 -13.24
CA GLN A 157 -5.38 -10.53 -12.00
C GLN A 157 -6.60 -9.80 -11.41
N PHE A 158 -6.69 -8.48 -11.60
CA PHE A 158 -7.78 -7.64 -11.13
C PHE A 158 -8.91 -7.46 -12.15
N ASN A 159 -8.94 -8.26 -13.23
CA ASN A 159 -9.84 -8.10 -14.37
C ASN A 159 -9.77 -6.68 -14.98
N LEU A 160 -8.60 -6.05 -14.92
CA LEU A 160 -8.34 -4.74 -15.50
C LEU A 160 -7.50 -4.92 -16.76
N GLN A 161 -8.04 -4.48 -17.89
CA GLN A 161 -7.32 -4.48 -19.15
C GLN A 161 -6.49 -3.19 -19.27
N VAL A 162 -5.17 -3.32 -19.22
CA VAL A 162 -4.23 -2.21 -19.43
C VAL A 162 -3.66 -2.35 -20.84
N ARG A 163 -3.81 -1.29 -21.63
CA ARG A 163 -3.27 -1.21 -22.98
C ARG A 163 -1.83 -0.73 -22.93
N ILE A 164 -0.99 -1.35 -23.76
CA ILE A 164 0.41 -0.98 -23.94
C ILE A 164 0.70 -0.81 -25.42
N ASP A 165 1.62 0.08 -25.76
CA ASP A 165 2.08 0.29 -27.12
C ASP A 165 3.24 -0.65 -27.50
N GLU A 166 3.80 -0.45 -28.69
CA GLU A 166 4.92 -1.25 -29.22
C GLU A 166 6.22 -1.03 -28.43
N ASP A 167 6.35 0.11 -27.74
CA ASP A 167 7.49 0.48 -26.91
C ASP A 167 7.34 0.01 -25.44
N ASP A 168 6.36 -0.85 -25.16
CA ASP A 168 6.01 -1.36 -23.83
C ASP A 168 5.54 -0.30 -22.84
N ARG A 169 4.99 0.82 -23.32
CA ARG A 169 4.48 1.92 -22.48
C ARG A 169 2.99 1.77 -22.25
N ILE A 170 2.54 2.13 -21.05
CA ILE A 170 1.12 2.11 -20.69
C ILE A 170 0.39 3.26 -21.38
N ILE A 171 -0.58 2.92 -22.22
CA ILE A 171 -1.42 3.89 -22.91
C ILE A 171 -2.48 4.41 -21.93
N LEU A 172 -2.44 5.71 -21.62
CA LEU A 172 -3.44 6.36 -20.78
C LEU A 172 -4.81 6.40 -21.49
N PRO A 173 -5.88 5.84 -20.90
CA PRO A 173 -7.20 5.88 -21.51
C PRO A 173 -7.75 7.30 -21.59
N THR A 174 -8.39 7.62 -22.72
CA THR A 174 -9.14 8.87 -22.91
C THR A 174 -10.49 8.84 -22.19
N ASP A 175 -11.06 7.66 -21.95
CA ASP A 175 -12.25 7.49 -21.13
C ASP A 175 -11.95 7.74 -19.64
N LYS A 176 -12.77 8.59 -19.02
CA LYS A 176 -12.57 9.04 -17.63
C LYS A 176 -12.81 7.93 -16.61
N ALA A 177 -13.65 6.93 -16.90
CA ALA A 177 -13.88 5.82 -15.99
C ALA A 177 -12.73 4.80 -16.06
N GLU A 178 -12.25 4.48 -17.25
CA GLU A 178 -11.07 3.63 -17.48
C GLU A 178 -9.81 4.23 -16.88
N LEU A 179 -9.55 5.53 -17.13
CA LEU A 179 -8.41 6.23 -16.55
C LEU A 179 -8.44 6.17 -15.02
N ARG A 180 -9.61 6.37 -14.40
CA ARG A 180 -9.76 6.27 -12.94
C ARG A 180 -9.47 4.86 -12.42
N LYS A 181 -9.84 3.81 -13.15
CA LYS A 181 -9.52 2.43 -12.78
C LYS A 181 -8.02 2.17 -12.88
N LEU A 182 -7.39 2.59 -13.98
CA LEU A 182 -5.94 2.48 -14.18
C LEU A 182 -5.17 3.20 -13.07
N LEU A 183 -5.48 4.47 -12.81
CA LEU A 183 -4.79 5.24 -11.77
C LEU A 183 -5.01 4.66 -10.37
N LYS A 184 -6.19 4.07 -10.09
CA LYS A 184 -6.41 3.33 -8.83
C LYS A 184 -5.52 2.08 -8.75
N PHE A 185 -5.31 1.40 -9.87
CA PHE A 185 -4.47 0.22 -9.92
C PHE A 185 -3.00 0.58 -9.68
N LEU A 186 -2.51 1.63 -10.36
CA LEU A 186 -1.15 2.15 -10.19
C LEU A 186 -0.89 2.73 -8.79
N ASP A 187 -1.88 3.34 -8.16
CA ASP A 187 -1.81 3.76 -6.75
C ASP A 187 -2.06 2.58 -5.77
N GLU A 188 -2.11 1.35 -6.27
CA GLU A 188 -2.31 0.13 -5.48
C GLU A 188 -3.56 0.20 -4.56
N ASP A 189 -4.66 0.82 -5.02
CA ASP A 189 -5.93 0.94 -4.27
C ASP A 189 -6.81 -0.33 -4.33
N TYR A 190 -6.28 -1.42 -4.87
CA TYR A 190 -6.94 -2.72 -4.92
C TYR A 190 -6.50 -3.61 -3.74
N TYR A 191 -7.43 -4.33 -3.14
CA TYR A 191 -7.18 -5.26 -2.03
C TYR A 191 -7.76 -6.65 -2.35
N GLU A 192 -7.01 -7.71 -2.04
CA GLU A 192 -7.48 -9.09 -2.19
C GLU A 192 -8.14 -9.59 -0.89
N SER A 193 -9.37 -10.10 -0.98
CA SER A 193 -10.05 -10.70 0.17
C SER A 193 -9.47 -12.07 0.53
N ALA A 194 -9.01 -12.20 1.77
CA ALA A 194 -8.37 -13.41 2.29
C ALA A 194 -9.27 -14.67 2.28
N LEU A 195 -10.59 -14.52 2.22
CA LEU A 195 -11.54 -15.63 2.26
C LEU A 195 -12.11 -15.99 0.89
N TYR A 196 -12.28 -15.01 0.00
CA TYR A 196 -12.97 -15.20 -1.28
C TYR A 196 -12.02 -15.23 -2.48
N LYS A 197 -10.71 -14.93 -2.31
CA LYS A 197 -9.75 -14.67 -3.41
C LYS A 197 -10.26 -13.63 -4.44
N SER A 198 -11.30 -12.88 -4.08
CA SER A 198 -11.87 -11.83 -4.92
C SER A 198 -11.14 -10.52 -4.67
N HIS A 199 -10.89 -9.77 -5.73
CA HIS A 199 -10.29 -8.45 -5.67
C HIS A 199 -11.37 -7.39 -5.39
N PHE A 200 -11.15 -6.59 -4.36
CA PHE A 200 -12.00 -5.48 -3.95
C PHE A 200 -11.28 -4.15 -4.17
N VAL A 201 -12.05 -3.10 -4.45
CA VAL A 201 -11.53 -1.74 -4.48
C VAL A 201 -11.64 -1.15 -3.07
N SER A 202 -10.52 -0.68 -2.52
CA SER A 202 -10.50 -0.04 -1.21
C SER A 202 -11.17 1.33 -1.30
N ASN A 203 -12.43 1.43 -0.88
CA ASN A 203 -13.09 2.72 -0.67
C ASN A 203 -12.75 3.24 0.73
N SER A 204 -11.58 3.86 0.88
CA SER A 204 -11.32 4.67 2.08
C SER A 204 -11.97 6.04 1.91
N LYS A 205 -13.08 6.27 2.64
CA LYS A 205 -13.30 7.43 3.54
C LYS A 205 -14.78 7.59 3.90
N ARG A 206 -15.09 7.50 5.20
CA ARG A 206 -16.10 8.31 5.88
C ARG A 206 -15.60 8.66 7.28
N LEU A 207 -15.61 9.95 7.61
CA LEU A 207 -15.78 10.39 8.99
C LEU A 207 -17.21 9.99 9.38
N ALA A 208 -17.33 9.23 10.46
CA ALA A 208 -18.58 9.15 11.20
C ALA A 208 -18.54 10.28 12.22
N ASP A 209 -19.62 11.09 12.28
CA ASP A 209 -19.85 12.04 13.37
C ASP A 209 -19.75 11.37 14.75
#